data_AF-T1AKF8-F1
#
_entry.id   AF-T1AKF8-F1
#
_cell.length_a   1.000
_cell.length_b   1.000
_cell.length_c   1.000
_cell.angle_alpha   90.00
_cell.angle_beta   90.00
_cell.angle_gamma   90.00
#
_symmetry.space_group_name_H-M   'P 1'
#
loop_
_entity.id
_entity.type
_entity.pdbx_description
1 polymer ?
#
loop_
_entity_poly.entity_id
_entity_poly.type
_entity_poly.pdbx_seq_one_letter_code
_entity_poly.pdbx_strand_id
1 'polypeptide(L)'
;MIDKIFRKFGPAEGANFIDRMTRLAVGFISSRGFSTGIADYDIPENAVSQISEISAEVVQKINKVIESYNQGLLESMPGRSLEETLEMEILGLTGQVRDESGKIASAYLGLNNPSVIMARSGARAKMLNISEVAGMVGQQSVRGGRINRGYSGRTLPH
;
A
#
# COMPACT_ATOMS: atom_id res chain seq x y z
N MET A 1 17.33 -21.14 -7.48
CA MET A 1 18.10 -21.54 -8.69
C MET A 1 19.60 -21.33 -8.50
N ILE A 2 20.05 -20.10 -8.22
CA ILE A 2 21.48 -19.76 -8.02
C ILE A 2 22.14 -20.66 -6.96
N ASP A 3 21.52 -20.84 -5.79
CA ASP A 3 22.01 -21.72 -4.73
C ASP A 3 22.27 -23.16 -5.21
N LYS A 4 21.40 -23.71 -6.08
CA LYS A 4 21.56 -25.06 -6.63
C LYS A 4 22.75 -25.17 -7.58
N ILE A 5 23.01 -24.13 -8.39
CA ILE A 5 24.16 -24.08 -9.31
C ILE A 5 25.46 -23.99 -8.49
N PHE A 6 25.48 -23.10 -7.50
CA PHE A 6 26.61 -22.92 -6.60
C PHE A 6 26.99 -24.22 -5.87
N ARG A 7 26.00 -24.92 -5.29
CA ARG A 7 26.24 -26.17 -4.55
C ARG A 7 26.69 -27.34 -5.44
N LYS A 8 26.21 -27.41 -6.69
CA LYS A 8 26.51 -28.54 -7.59
C LYS A 8 27.77 -28.36 -8.42
N PHE A 9 28.04 -27.15 -8.88
CA PHE A 9 29.10 -26.86 -9.84
C PHE A 9 30.19 -25.94 -9.28
N GLY A 10 30.06 -25.53 -8.02
CA GLY A 10 31.04 -24.71 -7.33
C GLY A 10 30.88 -23.21 -7.59
N PRO A 11 31.68 -22.39 -6.90
CA PRO A 11 31.58 -20.94 -6.92
C PRO A 11 31.92 -20.32 -8.27
N ALA A 12 32.91 -20.86 -8.98
CA ALA A 12 33.34 -20.34 -10.28
C ALA A 12 32.23 -20.43 -11.34
N GLU A 13 31.56 -21.58 -11.43
CA GLU A 13 30.42 -21.76 -12.34
C GLU A 13 29.20 -20.94 -11.92
N GLY A 14 28.99 -20.76 -10.60
CA GLY A 14 28.00 -19.83 -10.08
C GLY A 14 28.22 -18.40 -10.56
N ALA A 15 29.47 -17.91 -10.49
CA ALA A 15 29.84 -16.58 -10.98
C ALA A 15 29.66 -16.45 -12.51
N ASN A 16 30.17 -17.41 -13.28
CA ASN A 16 30.00 -17.45 -14.73
C ASN A 16 28.53 -17.42 -15.16
N PHE A 17 27.67 -18.13 -14.43
CA PHE A 17 26.22 -18.13 -14.68
C PHE A 17 25.60 -16.75 -14.43
N ILE A 18 25.91 -16.11 -13.31
CA ILE A 18 25.40 -14.77 -12.97
C ILE A 18 25.82 -13.75 -14.04
N ASP A 19 27.08 -13.76 -14.45
CA ASP A 19 27.61 -12.83 -15.46
C ASP A 19 26.90 -12.98 -16.81
N ARG A 20 26.76 -14.22 -17.30
CA ARG A 20 26.11 -14.51 -18.58
C ARG A 20 24.62 -14.14 -18.55
N MET A 21 23.93 -14.48 -17.47
CA MET A 21 22.51 -14.14 -17.30
C MET A 21 22.30 -12.63 -17.20
N THR A 22 23.18 -11.92 -16.50
CA THR A 22 23.10 -10.46 -16.38
C THR A 22 23.30 -9.80 -17.74
N ARG A 23 24.33 -10.19 -18.50
CA ARG A 23 24.56 -9.65 -19.86
C ARG A 23 23.39 -9.91 -20.79
N LEU A 24 22.82 -11.12 -20.75
CA LEU A 24 21.65 -11.47 -21.54
C LEU A 24 20.43 -10.61 -21.17
N ALA A 25 20.13 -10.48 -19.87
CA ALA A 25 18.98 -9.71 -19.39
C ALA A 25 19.11 -8.22 -19.72
N VAL A 26 20.30 -7.63 -19.49
CA VAL A 26 20.58 -6.24 -19.83
C VAL A 26 20.48 -6.01 -21.34
N GLY A 27 21.05 -6.90 -22.16
CA GLY A 27 20.95 -6.82 -23.62
C GLY A 27 19.51 -6.88 -24.13
N PHE A 28 18.70 -7.77 -23.55
CA PHE A 28 17.28 -7.88 -23.88
C PHE A 28 16.46 -6.65 -23.47
N ILE A 29 16.60 -6.18 -22.23
CA ILE A 29 15.84 -5.02 -21.74
C ILE A 29 16.24 -3.74 -22.49
N SER A 30 17.54 -3.59 -22.80
CA SER A 30 18.04 -2.42 -23.54
C SER A 30 17.52 -2.38 -24.98
N SER A 31 17.42 -3.54 -25.65
CA SER A 31 16.91 -3.60 -27.04
C SER A 31 15.39 -3.46 -27.12
N ARG A 32 14.66 -4.04 -26.15
CA ARG A 32 13.19 -3.96 -26.09
C ARG A 32 12.68 -2.58 -25.66
N GLY A 33 13.46 -1.89 -24.82
CA GLY A 33 13.04 -0.69 -24.11
C GLY A 33 12.11 -1.03 -22.95
N PHE A 34 12.39 -0.49 -21.77
CA PHE A 34 11.54 -0.63 -20.58
C PHE A 34 11.57 0.68 -19.79
N SER A 35 10.43 1.32 -19.64
CA SER A 35 10.28 2.60 -18.95
C SER A 35 8.96 2.64 -18.20
N THR A 36 8.84 3.56 -17.25
CA THR A 36 7.58 3.88 -16.59
C THR A 36 7.24 5.35 -16.79
N GLY A 37 5.95 5.66 -16.88
CA GLY A 37 5.41 7.01 -17.02
C GLY A 37 4.27 7.27 -16.03
N ILE A 38 3.79 8.51 -16.02
CA ILE A 38 2.66 8.93 -15.16
C ILE A 38 1.39 8.13 -15.50
N ALA A 39 1.16 7.88 -16.81
CA ALA A 39 0.02 7.10 -17.28
C ALA A 39 -0.02 5.65 -16.79
N ASP A 40 1.10 5.11 -16.28
CA ASP A 40 1.12 3.79 -15.66
C ASP A 40 0.38 3.74 -14.32
N TYR A 41 -0.02 4.89 -13.77
CA TYR A 41 -0.71 5.01 -12.49
C TYR A 41 -2.13 5.56 -12.65
N ASP A 42 -2.53 5.88 -13.89
CA ASP A 42 -3.88 6.40 -14.17
C ASP A 42 -4.91 5.27 -14.01
N ILE A 43 -6.00 5.59 -13.32
CA ILE A 43 -7.17 4.73 -13.18
C ILE A 43 -8.39 5.45 -13.75
N PRO A 44 -9.37 4.72 -14.30
CA PRO A 44 -10.54 5.34 -14.92
C PRO A 44 -11.44 6.04 -13.89
N GLU A 45 -12.23 7.02 -14.34
CA GLU A 45 -13.08 7.85 -13.47
C GLU A 45 -14.07 7.03 -12.61
N ASN A 46 -14.55 5.91 -13.13
CA ASN A 46 -15.41 5.01 -12.36
C ASN A 46 -14.67 4.40 -11.16
N ALA A 47 -13.38 4.07 -11.29
CA ALA A 47 -12.55 3.59 -10.18
C ALA A 47 -12.32 4.69 -9.15
N VAL A 48 -12.05 5.92 -9.59
CA VAL A 48 -11.92 7.10 -8.72
C VAL A 48 -13.21 7.36 -7.95
N SER A 49 -14.35 7.25 -8.63
CA SER A 49 -15.68 7.43 -8.02
C SER A 49 -15.95 6.37 -6.97
N GLN A 50 -15.68 5.09 -7.28
CA GLN A 50 -15.79 4.00 -6.31
C GLN A 50 -14.91 4.20 -5.07
N ILE A 51 -13.66 4.63 -5.27
CA ILE A 51 -12.74 4.95 -4.16
C ILE A 51 -13.28 6.11 -3.31
N SER A 52 -13.91 7.10 -3.93
CA SER A 52 -14.50 8.25 -3.22
C SER A 52 -15.74 7.84 -2.42
N GLU A 53 -16.58 6.96 -2.97
CA GLU A 53 -17.76 6.41 -2.29
C GLU A 53 -17.38 5.63 -1.03
N ILE A 54 -16.44 4.68 -1.13
CA ILE A 54 -16.00 3.91 0.05
C ILE A 54 -15.35 4.81 1.12
N SER A 55 -14.68 5.88 0.69
CA SER A 55 -14.08 6.85 1.61
C SER A 55 -15.16 7.62 2.37
N ALA A 56 -16.19 8.10 1.67
CA ALA A 56 -17.32 8.80 2.28
C ALA A 56 -18.09 7.89 3.25
N GLU A 57 -18.33 6.63 2.89
CA GLU A 57 -18.98 5.66 3.77
C GLU A 57 -18.20 5.43 5.07
N VAL A 58 -16.87 5.34 4.99
CA VAL A 58 -16.06 5.13 6.19
C VAL A 58 -15.94 6.38 7.04
N VAL A 59 -15.93 7.58 6.46
CA VAL A 59 -16.05 8.81 7.24
C VAL A 59 -17.36 8.80 8.05
N GLN A 60 -18.48 8.37 7.46
CA GLN A 60 -19.73 8.21 8.20
C GLN A 60 -19.64 7.17 9.32
N LYS A 61 -18.97 6.02 9.08
CA LYS A 61 -18.75 5.00 10.11
C LYS A 61 -17.90 5.53 11.27
N ILE A 62 -16.81 6.24 10.97
CA ILE A 62 -15.94 6.87 11.97
C ILE A 62 -16.73 7.86 12.83
N ASN A 63 -17.57 8.70 12.21
CA ASN A 63 -18.40 9.65 12.95
C ASN A 63 -19.36 8.94 13.92
N LYS A 64 -19.96 7.81 13.52
CA LYS A 64 -20.82 7.00 14.41
C LYS A 64 -20.05 6.43 15.60
N VAL A 65 -18.81 5.98 15.40
CA VAL A 65 -17.96 5.48 16.50
C VAL A 65 -17.63 6.63 17.47
N ILE A 66 -17.30 7.82 16.95
CA ILE A 66 -17.04 9.01 17.77
C ILE A 66 -18.30 9.43 18.54
N GLU A 67 -19.48 9.42 17.91
CA GLU A 67 -20.75 9.71 18.57
C GLU A 67 -21.05 8.72 19.70
N SER A 68 -20.85 7.42 19.46
CA SER A 68 -21.02 6.38 20.47
C SER A 68 -20.08 6.58 21.66
N TYR A 69 -18.83 6.97 21.40
CA TYR A 69 -17.87 7.32 22.45
C TYR A 69 -18.34 8.53 23.28
N ASN A 70 -18.77 9.61 22.62
CA ASN A 70 -19.23 10.82 23.30
C ASN A 70 -20.52 10.61 24.12
N GLN A 71 -21.38 9.67 23.71
CA GLN A 71 -22.59 9.29 24.42
C GLN A 71 -22.33 8.27 25.56
N GLY A 72 -21.09 7.79 25.72
CA GLY A 72 -20.75 6.75 26.68
C GLY A 72 -21.31 5.37 26.33
N LEU A 73 -21.68 5.15 25.06
CA LEU A 73 -22.23 3.89 24.55
C LEU A 73 -21.17 2.97 23.96
N LEU A 74 -19.94 3.46 23.77
CA LEU A 74 -18.83 2.63 23.27
C LEU A 74 -18.43 1.59 24.32
N GLU A 75 -18.41 0.32 23.92
CA GLU A 75 -17.92 -0.77 24.77
C GLU A 75 -16.40 -0.88 24.67
N SER A 76 -15.72 -1.07 25.80
CA SER A 76 -14.26 -1.18 25.81
C SER A 76 -13.81 -2.55 25.32
N MET A 77 -12.78 -2.59 24.48
CA MET A 77 -12.11 -3.84 24.12
C MET A 77 -11.42 -4.45 25.35
N PRO A 78 -11.32 -5.79 25.44
CA PRO A 78 -10.65 -6.47 26.55
C PRO A 78 -9.22 -5.97 26.77
N GLY A 79 -8.92 -5.50 27.99
CA GLY A 79 -7.59 -5.03 28.37
C GLY A 79 -7.22 -3.65 27.81
N ARG A 80 -8.18 -2.87 27.29
CA ARG A 80 -7.99 -1.52 26.76
C ARG A 80 -8.90 -0.52 27.47
N SER A 81 -8.51 0.75 27.45
CA SER A 81 -9.40 1.85 27.82
C SER A 81 -10.41 2.18 26.70
N LEU A 82 -11.43 2.98 27.02
CA LEU A 82 -12.39 3.47 26.02
C LEU A 82 -11.71 4.33 24.94
N GLU A 83 -10.74 5.17 25.33
CA GLU A 83 -9.96 6.00 24.42
C GLU A 83 -9.10 5.14 23.48
N GLU A 84 -8.43 4.13 24.01
CA GLU A 84 -7.66 3.19 23.20
C GLU A 84 -8.56 2.38 22.26
N THR A 85 -9.76 2.01 22.72
CA THR A 85 -10.74 1.30 21.91
C THR A 85 -11.21 2.16 20.74
N LEU A 86 -11.56 3.42 20.99
CA LEU A 86 -11.91 4.40 19.95
C LEU A 86 -10.79 4.51 18.90
N GLU A 87 -9.54 4.67 19.34
CA GLU A 87 -8.41 4.78 18.43
C GLU A 87 -8.21 3.51 17.59
N MET A 88 -8.31 2.32 18.21
CA MET A 88 -8.16 1.05 17.53
C MET A 88 -9.26 0.83 16.48
N GLU A 89 -10.51 1.17 16.78
CA GLU A 89 -11.61 1.08 15.82
C GLU A 89 -11.40 2.00 14.62
N ILE A 90 -10.99 3.26 14.86
CA ILE A 90 -10.75 4.21 13.77
C ILE A 90 -9.55 3.77 12.91
N LEU A 91 -8.46 3.31 13.53
CA LEU A 91 -7.31 2.75 12.80
C LEU A 91 -7.70 1.52 11.98
N GLY A 92 -8.58 0.66 12.51
CA GLY A 92 -9.12 -0.49 11.80
C GLY A 92 -9.93 -0.08 10.57
N LEU A 93 -10.88 0.84 10.74
CA LEU A 93 -11.72 1.35 9.66
C LEU A 93 -10.89 2.03 8.55
N THR A 94 -9.94 2.89 8.92
CA THR A 94 -9.08 3.58 7.95
C THR A 94 -8.12 2.62 7.24
N GLY A 95 -7.64 1.57 7.92
CA GLY A 95 -6.87 0.49 7.31
C GLY A 95 -7.68 -0.27 6.26
N GLN A 96 -8.93 -0.61 6.58
CA GLN A 96 -9.84 -1.31 5.65
C GLN A 96 -10.07 -0.49 4.37
N VAL A 97 -10.32 0.83 4.48
CA VAL A 97 -10.52 1.67 3.28
C VAL A 97 -9.29 1.70 2.39
N ARG A 98 -8.09 1.80 2.98
CA ARG A 98 -6.84 1.78 2.22
C ARG A 98 -6.70 0.46 1.46
N ASP A 99 -6.98 -0.66 2.10
CA ASP A 99 -6.88 -1.98 1.48
C ASP A 99 -7.90 -2.14 0.34
N GLU A 100 -9.15 -1.70 0.54
CA GLU A 100 -10.18 -1.74 -0.51
C GLU A 100 -9.87 -0.79 -1.67
N SER A 101 -9.43 0.43 -1.38
CA SER A 101 -8.95 1.38 -2.39
C SER A 101 -7.81 0.78 -3.22
N GLY A 102 -6.87 0.11 -2.55
CA GLY A 102 -5.75 -0.51 -3.24
C GLY A 102 -6.15 -1.70 -4.11
N LYS A 103 -7.16 -2.48 -3.70
CA LYS A 103 -7.74 -3.55 -4.52
C LYS A 103 -8.43 -2.99 -5.77
N ILE A 104 -9.25 -1.94 -5.61
CA ILE A 104 -9.94 -1.27 -6.72
C ILE A 104 -8.89 -0.75 -7.71
N ALA A 105 -7.93 0.07 -7.25
CA ALA A 105 -6.88 0.62 -8.11
C ALA A 105 -6.10 -0.49 -8.84
N SER A 106 -5.67 -1.53 -8.12
CA SER A 106 -4.90 -2.64 -8.70
C SER A 106 -5.68 -3.45 -9.75
N ALA A 107 -7.01 -3.51 -9.65
CA ALA A 107 -7.83 -4.21 -10.64
C ALA A 107 -7.82 -3.53 -12.01
N TYR A 108 -7.59 -2.21 -12.05
CA TYR A 108 -7.48 -1.43 -13.28
C TYR A 108 -6.04 -1.30 -13.80
N LEU A 109 -5.05 -1.62 -12.97
CA LEU A 109 -3.64 -1.64 -13.36
C LEU A 109 -3.31 -2.97 -14.04
N GLY A 110 -3.33 -2.99 -15.37
CA GLY A 110 -3.12 -4.20 -16.17
C GLY A 110 -1.77 -4.89 -15.93
N LEU A 111 -1.73 -6.21 -16.09
CA LEU A 111 -0.50 -7.01 -15.86
C LEU A 111 0.67 -6.69 -16.80
N ASN A 112 0.39 -6.03 -17.93
CA ASN A 112 1.40 -5.59 -18.91
C ASN A 112 1.97 -4.21 -18.58
N ASN A 113 1.50 -3.56 -17.52
CA ASN A 113 2.00 -2.27 -17.07
C ASN A 113 3.44 -2.42 -16.52
N PRO A 114 4.41 -1.60 -16.97
CA PRO A 114 5.80 -1.69 -16.53
C PRO A 114 5.99 -1.60 -15.01
N SER A 115 5.25 -0.73 -14.33
CA SER A 115 5.29 -0.59 -12.86
C SER A 115 4.80 -1.87 -12.18
N VAL A 116 3.69 -2.43 -12.67
CA VAL A 116 3.15 -3.71 -12.16
C VAL A 116 4.13 -4.85 -12.39
N ILE A 117 4.77 -4.91 -13.56
CA ILE A 117 5.80 -5.91 -13.88
C ILE A 117 6.98 -5.79 -12.90
N MET A 118 7.47 -4.57 -12.62
CA MET A 118 8.55 -4.36 -11.65
C MET A 118 8.17 -4.82 -10.24
N ALA A 119 6.95 -4.51 -9.78
CA ALA A 119 6.49 -4.89 -8.46
C ALA A 119 6.29 -6.41 -8.33
N ARG A 120 5.67 -7.05 -9.32
CA ARG A 120 5.41 -8.51 -9.27
C ARG A 120 6.67 -9.35 -9.48
N SER A 121 7.63 -8.86 -10.27
CA SER A 121 8.94 -9.52 -10.41
C SER A 121 9.83 -9.36 -9.18
N GLY A 122 9.47 -8.46 -8.26
CA GLY A 122 10.28 -8.13 -7.09
C GLY A 122 11.51 -7.28 -7.43
N ALA A 123 11.58 -6.72 -8.64
CA ALA A 123 12.69 -5.89 -9.07
C ALA A 123 12.69 -4.52 -8.35
N ARG A 124 11.52 -3.88 -8.26
CA ARG A 124 11.36 -2.58 -7.57
C ARG A 124 9.89 -2.31 -7.25
N ALA A 125 9.66 -1.57 -6.17
CA ALA A 125 8.35 -1.26 -5.59
C ALA A 125 7.57 -2.51 -5.14
N LYS A 126 6.57 -2.32 -4.30
CA LYS A 126 5.56 -3.34 -3.99
C LYS A 126 4.26 -2.93 -4.65
N MET A 127 3.37 -3.90 -4.88
CA MET A 127 2.01 -3.60 -5.38
C MET A 127 1.33 -2.51 -4.55
N LEU A 128 1.47 -2.60 -3.22
CA LEU A 128 0.96 -1.61 -2.27
C LEU A 128 1.36 -0.17 -2.63
N ASN A 129 2.62 0.07 -3.00
CA ASN A 129 3.09 1.42 -3.35
C ASN A 129 2.44 1.93 -4.63
N ILE A 130 2.21 1.06 -5.62
CA ILE A 130 1.56 1.43 -6.88
C ILE A 130 0.09 1.77 -6.59
N SER A 131 -0.57 0.94 -5.77
CA SER A 131 -1.94 1.16 -5.34
C SER A 131 -2.12 2.45 -4.54
N GLU A 132 -1.13 2.85 -3.75
CA GLU A 132 -1.15 4.13 -3.00
C GLU A 132 -1.01 5.35 -3.92
N VAL A 133 -0.23 5.23 -5.00
CA VAL A 133 -0.08 6.29 -6.00
C VAL A 133 -1.36 6.45 -6.84
N ALA A 134 -1.98 5.33 -7.22
CA ALA A 134 -3.17 5.32 -8.05
C ALA A 134 -4.48 5.54 -7.27
N GLY A 135 -4.52 5.15 -6.00
CA GLY A 135 -5.70 5.22 -5.14
C GLY A 135 -5.52 6.20 -3.99
N MET A 136 -5.37 5.69 -2.77
CA MET A 136 -5.13 6.52 -1.58
C MET A 136 -3.97 6.00 -0.73
N VAL A 137 -3.28 6.93 -0.07
CA VAL A 137 -2.18 6.62 0.86
C VAL A 137 -2.71 6.04 2.18
N GLY A 138 -3.89 6.48 2.62
CA GLY A 138 -4.50 6.08 3.89
C GLY A 138 -3.97 6.83 5.12
N GLN A 139 -4.38 6.36 6.30
CA GLN A 139 -4.10 7.02 7.58
C GLN A 139 -2.60 7.04 7.92
N GLN A 140 -2.07 8.23 8.18
CA GLN A 140 -0.72 8.39 8.69
C GLN A 140 -0.69 8.15 10.20
N SER A 141 0.29 7.35 10.65
CA SER A 141 0.47 7.02 12.07
C SER A 141 1.89 7.29 12.54
N VAL A 142 2.03 7.62 13.81
CA VAL A 142 3.31 7.83 14.49
C VAL A 142 3.33 6.96 15.73
N ARG A 143 4.31 6.03 15.82
CA ARG A 143 4.46 5.08 16.94
C ARG A 143 3.19 4.26 17.23
N GLY A 144 2.46 3.88 16.18
CA GLY A 144 1.26 3.04 16.29
C GLY A 144 -0.03 3.79 16.60
N GLY A 145 -0.01 5.11 16.78
CA GLY A 145 -1.21 5.94 16.96
C GLY A 145 -1.39 6.96 15.84
N ARG A 146 -2.59 7.55 15.76
CA ARG A 146 -2.83 8.73 14.89
C ARG A 146 -2.07 9.94 15.41
N ILE A 147 -1.93 10.96 14.57
CA ILE A 147 -1.19 12.19 14.92
C ILE A 147 -1.96 12.94 16.01
N ASN A 148 -1.46 12.87 17.25
CA ASN A 148 -2.05 13.52 18.43
C ASN A 148 -1.20 14.67 18.98
N ARG A 149 0.08 14.77 18.59
CA ARG A 149 0.97 15.86 19.01
C ARG A 149 0.72 17.09 18.15
N GLY A 150 0.50 18.22 18.82
CA GLY A 150 0.21 19.50 18.16
C GLY A 150 -0.06 20.62 19.17
N TYR A 151 -1.05 21.44 18.85
CA TYR A 151 -1.55 22.51 19.69
C TYR A 151 -2.38 21.98 20.87
N SER A 152 -2.72 22.85 21.82
CA SER A 152 -3.63 22.49 22.92
C SER A 152 -4.99 22.09 22.35
N GLY A 153 -5.41 20.84 22.60
CA GLY A 153 -6.69 20.28 22.17
C GLY A 153 -6.84 19.95 20.68
N ARG A 154 -5.78 20.09 19.85
CA ARG A 154 -5.86 19.82 18.40
C ARG A 154 -4.50 19.62 17.75
N THR A 155 -4.46 18.93 16.60
CA THR A 155 -3.21 18.62 15.91
C THR A 155 -2.65 19.81 15.11
N LEU A 156 -3.51 20.55 14.41
CA LEU A 156 -3.14 21.66 13.50
C LEU A 156 -3.98 22.92 13.80
N PRO A 157 -3.58 24.11 13.31
CA PRO A 157 -4.29 25.35 13.63
C PRO A 157 -5.54 25.61 12.79
N HIS A 158 -5.74 24.84 11.71
CA HIS A 158 -6.92 24.87 10.84
C HIS A 158 -7.98 23.86 11.27
#